data_AF-H3KHW7-F1
#
_entry.id   AF-H3KHW7-F1
#
_cell.length_a   1.000
_cell.length_b   1.000
_cell.length_c   1.000
_cell.angle_alpha   90.00
_cell.angle_beta   90.00
_cell.angle_gamma   90.00
#
_symmetry.space_group_name_H-M   'P 1'
#
loop_
_entity.id
_entity.type
_entity.pdbx_description
1 polymer ?
#
loop_
_entity_poly.entity_id
_entity_poly.type
_entity_poly.pdbx_seq_one_letter_code
_entity_poly.pdbx_strand_id
1 'polypeptide(L)'
;MAKKKRTTKNAAPEEVTLTPELLGRARAAIEKLDADLPYNKAKMWFRHELGIGAGEANALQLQLRAEGFKNDDAARVFLSDTVQSFRGIVRGARTADMMTVVREDDSEKSWPLEDITYDFVLPGDVLELRPQVRYGNTPRLVRVIERTRKRWICRAVKGWKATVWQSVNPFAPVEFNVDASTLPKGLPAGCVIEVEI
;
A
#
# COMPACT_ATOMS: atom_id res chain seq x y z
N MET A 1 3.21 -42.78 -28.66
CA MET A 1 3.16 -41.32 -28.47
C MET A 1 4.15 -40.93 -27.37
N ALA A 2 5.16 -40.15 -27.70
CA ALA A 2 6.29 -39.83 -26.82
C ALA A 2 5.90 -38.81 -25.74
N LYS A 3 6.16 -39.13 -24.47
CA LYS A 3 6.06 -38.20 -23.34
C LYS A 3 7.13 -37.12 -23.51
N LYS A 4 6.71 -35.87 -23.76
CA LYS A 4 7.58 -34.68 -23.73
C LYS A 4 8.19 -34.55 -22.34
N LYS A 5 9.50 -34.82 -22.22
CA LYS A 5 10.31 -34.52 -21.03
C LYS A 5 10.26 -33.02 -20.79
N ARG A 6 9.68 -32.62 -19.65
CA ARG A 6 9.73 -31.25 -19.13
C ARG A 6 11.17 -31.01 -18.66
N THR A 7 11.97 -30.35 -19.49
CA THR A 7 13.33 -29.93 -19.13
C THR A 7 13.26 -28.88 -18.02
N THR A 8 13.49 -29.32 -16.79
CA THR A 8 13.91 -28.47 -15.67
C THR A 8 15.29 -27.90 -15.97
N LYS A 9 15.34 -26.67 -16.51
CA LYS A 9 16.58 -25.87 -16.52
C LYS A 9 16.74 -25.19 -15.16
N ASN A 10 17.18 -25.95 -14.16
CA ASN A 10 17.89 -25.38 -13.01
C ASN A 10 19.36 -25.20 -13.41
N ALA A 11 19.62 -24.31 -14.37
CA ALA A 11 20.96 -23.78 -14.51
C ALA A 11 21.16 -22.80 -13.35
N ALA A 12 22.25 -22.96 -12.59
CA ALA A 12 22.67 -21.92 -11.65
C ALA A 12 22.71 -20.59 -12.43
N PRO A 13 22.16 -19.49 -11.88
CA PRO A 13 22.21 -18.21 -12.57
C PRO A 13 23.67 -17.90 -12.86
N GLU A 14 24.02 -17.73 -14.15
CA GLU A 14 25.34 -17.24 -14.53
C GLU A 14 25.62 -15.97 -13.72
N GLU A 15 26.79 -15.91 -13.07
CA GLU A 15 27.24 -14.72 -12.37
C GLU A 15 27.48 -13.62 -13.42
N VAL A 16 26.45 -12.79 -13.61
CA VAL A 16 26.54 -11.63 -14.48
C VAL A 16 27.40 -10.59 -13.78
N THR A 17 28.61 -10.37 -14.28
CA THR A 17 29.46 -9.27 -13.82
C THR A 17 28.92 -7.96 -14.37
N LEU A 18 28.51 -7.05 -13.48
CA LEU A 18 28.02 -5.72 -13.85
C LEU A 18 29.20 -4.76 -14.04
N THR A 19 29.21 -4.02 -15.15
CA THR A 19 30.20 -2.97 -15.33
C THR A 19 29.89 -1.76 -14.43
N PRO A 20 30.91 -1.03 -13.94
CA PRO A 20 30.70 0.21 -13.19
C PRO A 20 29.87 1.24 -13.97
N GLU A 21 30.00 1.29 -15.30
CA GLU A 21 29.19 2.20 -16.13
C GLU A 21 27.71 1.83 -16.11
N LEU A 22 27.39 0.53 -16.14
CA LEU A 22 26.00 0.08 -16.10
C LEU A 22 25.35 0.36 -14.74
N LEU A 23 26.09 0.18 -13.64
CA LEU A 23 25.65 0.58 -12.30
C LEU A 23 25.45 2.10 -12.21
N GLY A 24 26.37 2.89 -12.74
CA GLY A 24 26.25 4.34 -12.80
C GLY A 24 25.00 4.79 -13.56
N ARG A 25 24.74 4.18 -14.73
CA ARG A 25 23.52 4.43 -15.51
C ARG A 25 22.25 4.05 -14.75
N ALA A 26 22.24 2.91 -14.07
CA ALA A 26 21.09 2.46 -13.29
C ALA A 26 20.77 3.41 -12.12
N ARG A 27 21.80 3.84 -11.37
CA ARG A 27 21.66 4.83 -10.29
C ARG A 27 21.11 6.15 -10.82
N ALA A 28 21.73 6.68 -11.87
CA ALA A 28 21.31 7.94 -12.48
C ALA A 28 19.88 7.88 -13.06
N ALA A 29 19.45 6.71 -13.54
CA ALA A 29 18.08 6.51 -14.01
C ALA A 29 17.07 6.52 -12.85
N ILE A 30 17.37 5.83 -11.73
CA ILE A 30 16.51 5.85 -10.53
C ILE A 30 16.41 7.26 -9.96
N GLU A 31 17.51 8.03 -9.94
CA GLU A 31 17.52 9.41 -9.43
C GLU A 31 16.65 10.37 -10.22
N LYS A 32 16.43 10.10 -11.51
CA LYS A 32 15.59 10.92 -12.39
C LYS A 32 14.14 10.43 -12.46
N LEU A 33 13.84 9.30 -11.84
CA LEU A 33 12.52 8.69 -11.90
C LEU A 33 11.53 9.49 -11.03
N ASP A 34 10.41 9.90 -11.59
CA ASP A 34 9.34 10.64 -10.90
C ASP A 34 8.44 9.75 -10.01
N ALA A 35 8.93 8.57 -9.66
CA ALA A 35 8.26 7.59 -8.82
C ALA A 35 9.27 6.72 -8.04
N ASP A 36 8.88 6.20 -6.89
CA ASP A 36 9.67 5.15 -6.22
C ASP A 36 9.59 3.86 -7.04
N LEU A 37 10.67 3.05 -7.06
CA LEU A 37 10.75 1.83 -7.86
C LEU A 37 10.63 0.58 -6.97
N PRO A 38 9.49 -0.14 -7.00
CA PRO A 38 9.34 -1.37 -6.23
C PRO A 38 10.29 -2.47 -6.70
N TYR A 39 10.85 -3.24 -5.76
CA TYR A 39 11.75 -4.34 -6.07
C TYR A 39 11.12 -5.37 -7.02
N ASN A 40 9.84 -5.67 -6.86
CA ASN A 40 9.14 -6.62 -7.74
C ASN A 40 8.92 -6.08 -9.17
N LYS A 41 9.15 -4.79 -9.42
CA LYS A 41 9.08 -4.14 -10.74
C LYS A 41 10.45 -3.73 -11.29
N ALA A 42 11.44 -3.55 -10.42
CA ALA A 42 12.79 -3.08 -10.76
C ALA A 42 13.41 -3.83 -11.94
N LYS A 43 13.39 -5.17 -11.94
CA LYS A 43 13.93 -5.97 -13.05
C LYS A 43 13.29 -5.62 -14.41
N MET A 44 11.95 -5.55 -14.49
CA MET A 44 11.29 -5.21 -15.76
C MET A 44 11.58 -3.77 -16.18
N TRP A 45 11.59 -2.86 -15.20
CA TRP A 45 11.88 -1.45 -15.43
C TRP A 45 13.31 -1.26 -15.96
N PHE A 46 14.33 -1.85 -15.32
CA PHE A 46 15.73 -1.75 -15.78
C PHE A 46 15.91 -2.28 -17.21
N ARG A 47 15.23 -3.38 -17.58
CA ARG A 47 15.30 -3.91 -18.95
C ARG A 47 14.78 -2.90 -19.97
N HIS A 48 13.67 -2.25 -19.65
CA HIS A 48 13.06 -1.26 -20.54
C HIS A 48 13.90 0.02 -20.60
N GLU A 49 14.27 0.56 -19.43
CA GLU A 49 14.96 1.85 -19.32
C GLU A 49 16.41 1.81 -19.82
N LEU A 50 17.12 0.72 -19.53
CA LEU A 50 18.55 0.62 -19.86
C LEU A 50 18.83 -0.19 -21.13
N GLY A 51 17.80 -0.87 -21.68
CA GLY A 51 17.92 -1.71 -22.88
C GLY A 51 18.72 -3.00 -22.67
N ILE A 52 18.66 -3.58 -21.46
CA ILE A 52 19.56 -4.65 -21.01
C ILE A 52 18.87 -6.02 -20.91
N GLY A 53 19.70 -7.07 -20.79
CA GLY A 53 19.25 -8.45 -20.62
C GLY A 53 18.57 -8.73 -19.28
N ALA A 54 17.85 -9.84 -19.20
CA ALA A 54 17.16 -10.25 -17.96
C ALA A 54 18.13 -10.65 -16.83
N GLY A 55 19.33 -11.14 -17.17
CA GLY A 55 20.39 -11.45 -16.21
C GLY A 55 20.96 -10.19 -15.59
N GLU A 56 21.39 -9.24 -16.43
CA GLU A 56 21.92 -7.93 -16.00
C GLU A 56 20.92 -7.14 -15.15
N ALA A 57 19.65 -7.08 -15.58
CA ALA A 57 18.62 -6.38 -14.81
C ALA A 57 18.37 -7.00 -13.43
N ASN A 58 18.47 -8.33 -13.32
CA ASN A 58 18.34 -9.03 -12.05
C ASN A 58 19.56 -8.78 -11.16
N ALA A 59 20.77 -8.86 -11.73
CA ALA A 59 22.01 -8.54 -11.02
C ALA A 59 22.00 -7.09 -10.52
N LEU A 60 21.52 -6.13 -11.33
CA LEU A 60 21.45 -4.71 -10.95
C LEU A 60 20.55 -4.51 -9.73
N GLN A 61 19.36 -5.09 -9.77
CA GLN A 61 18.44 -5.02 -8.64
C GLN A 61 19.08 -5.58 -7.36
N LEU A 62 19.73 -6.74 -7.45
CA LEU A 62 20.33 -7.39 -6.28
C LEU A 62 21.53 -6.61 -5.76
N GLN A 63 22.41 -6.13 -6.63
CA GLN A 63 23.58 -5.36 -6.25
C GLN A 63 23.20 -4.01 -5.64
N LEU A 64 22.31 -3.24 -6.26
CA LEU A 64 21.86 -1.94 -5.72
C LEU A 64 21.19 -2.10 -4.36
N ARG A 65 20.43 -3.18 -4.15
CA ARG A 65 19.83 -3.50 -2.85
C ARG A 65 20.90 -3.87 -1.82
N ALA A 66 21.88 -4.70 -2.18
CA ALA A 66 22.95 -5.09 -1.28
C ALA A 66 23.84 -3.90 -0.86
N GLU A 67 24.01 -2.92 -1.75
CA GLU A 67 24.74 -1.68 -1.49
C GLU A 67 23.94 -0.65 -0.67
N GLY A 68 22.65 -0.90 -0.40
CA GLY A 68 21.78 0.05 0.29
C GLY A 68 21.52 1.33 -0.52
N PHE A 69 21.59 1.26 -1.86
CA PHE A 69 21.40 2.44 -2.70
C PHE A 69 19.96 2.95 -2.60
N LYS A 70 19.77 4.02 -1.82
CA LYS A 70 18.49 4.75 -1.66
C LYS A 70 17.32 3.81 -1.44
N ASN A 71 17.49 2.77 -0.63
CA ASN A 71 16.46 1.77 -0.46
C ASN A 71 15.63 2.01 0.81
N ASP A 72 14.38 1.58 0.75
CA ASP A 72 13.54 1.33 1.91
C ASP A 72 13.22 -0.17 1.88
N ASP A 73 13.97 -0.96 2.66
CA ASP A 73 13.82 -2.41 2.68
C ASP A 73 12.50 -2.85 3.33
N ALA A 74 11.92 -2.04 4.23
CA ALA A 74 10.62 -2.32 4.83
C ALA A 74 9.51 -2.16 3.78
N ALA A 75 9.55 -1.08 3.00
CA ALA A 75 8.63 -0.86 1.88
C ALA A 75 9.01 -1.66 0.62
N ARG A 76 10.21 -2.25 0.57
CA ARG A 76 10.76 -3.01 -0.57
C ARG A 76 10.82 -2.20 -1.86
N VAL A 77 11.31 -0.96 -1.77
CA VAL A 77 11.43 -0.03 -2.91
C VAL A 77 12.81 0.63 -2.96
N PHE A 78 13.21 1.06 -4.16
CA PHE A 78 14.22 2.10 -4.33
C PHE A 78 13.53 3.46 -4.33
N LEU A 79 14.04 4.39 -3.54
CA LEU A 79 13.54 5.74 -3.38
C LEU A 79 14.13 6.65 -4.46
N SER A 80 13.30 7.53 -4.99
CA SER A 80 13.74 8.63 -5.82
C SER A 80 13.71 9.95 -5.05
N ASP A 81 14.75 10.77 -5.24
CA ASP A 81 14.88 12.09 -4.62
C ASP A 81 13.96 13.13 -5.25
N THR A 82 13.53 12.90 -6.50
CA THR A 82 12.62 13.82 -7.21
C THR A 82 11.17 13.66 -6.76
N VAL A 83 10.87 12.57 -6.06
CA VAL A 83 9.53 12.25 -5.61
C VAL A 83 9.24 12.92 -4.28
N GLN A 84 8.19 13.74 -4.26
CA GLN A 84 7.64 14.32 -3.05
C GLN A 84 6.45 13.49 -2.54
N SER A 85 6.30 13.42 -1.22
CA SER A 85 5.08 12.87 -0.64
C SER A 85 3.91 13.85 -0.82
N PHE A 86 2.71 13.30 -0.84
CA PHE A 86 1.47 14.05 -0.86
C PHE A 86 0.47 13.44 0.10
N ARG A 87 -0.59 14.19 0.41
CA ARG A 87 -1.65 13.75 1.32
C ARG A 87 -2.80 13.11 0.57
N GLY A 88 -3.27 11.98 1.09
CA GLY A 88 -4.51 11.33 0.68
C GLY A 88 -5.48 11.29 1.85
N ILE A 89 -6.77 11.49 1.60
CA ILE A 89 -7.84 11.41 2.60
C ILE A 89 -8.67 10.17 2.30
N VAL A 90 -8.92 9.35 3.32
CA VAL A 90 -9.80 8.19 3.20
C VAL A 90 -11.24 8.67 3.06
N ARG A 91 -11.81 8.49 1.87
CA ARG A 91 -13.22 8.74 1.58
C ARG A 91 -14.02 7.48 1.89
N GLY A 92 -14.98 7.65 2.79
CA GLY A 92 -15.91 6.60 3.16
C GLY A 92 -16.93 6.28 2.07
N ALA A 93 -17.48 5.08 2.11
CA ALA A 93 -18.47 4.56 1.18
C ALA A 93 -19.51 3.70 1.92
N ARG A 94 -20.54 3.20 1.23
CA ARG A 94 -21.58 2.37 1.87
C ARG A 94 -21.09 0.98 2.30
N THR A 95 -20.07 0.49 1.63
CA THR A 95 -19.42 -0.79 1.89
C THR A 95 -17.91 -0.58 1.91
N ALA A 96 -17.18 -1.38 2.69
CA ALA A 96 -15.75 -1.18 2.92
C ALA A 96 -14.91 -1.33 1.63
N ASP A 97 -15.32 -2.23 0.74
CA ASP A 97 -14.71 -2.47 -0.58
C ASP A 97 -14.85 -1.28 -1.54
N MET A 98 -15.82 -0.40 -1.31
CA MET A 98 -16.02 0.81 -2.12
C MET A 98 -15.31 2.05 -1.55
N MET A 99 -14.58 1.90 -0.43
CA MET A 99 -13.81 3.02 0.12
C MET A 99 -12.62 3.36 -0.78
N THR A 100 -12.28 4.65 -0.83
CA THR A 100 -11.20 5.16 -1.69
C THR A 100 -10.31 6.10 -0.91
N VAL A 101 -9.06 6.25 -1.33
CA VAL A 101 -8.20 7.34 -0.91
C VAL A 101 -8.20 8.40 -2.00
N VAL A 102 -8.48 9.64 -1.62
CA VAL A 102 -8.57 10.78 -2.54
C VAL A 102 -7.42 11.71 -2.25
N ARG A 103 -6.75 12.20 -3.29
CA ARG A 103 -5.66 13.17 -3.11
C ARG A 103 -6.21 14.50 -2.56
N GLU A 104 -5.56 15.05 -1.54
CA GLU A 104 -6.05 16.22 -0.80
C GLU A 104 -6.16 17.49 -1.67
N ASP A 105 -5.21 17.68 -2.60
CA ASP A 105 -5.12 18.82 -3.53
C ASP A 105 -5.77 18.55 -4.91
N ASP A 106 -6.25 17.33 -5.17
CA ASP A 106 -6.80 16.94 -6.48
C ASP A 106 -7.88 15.86 -6.30
N SER A 107 -9.14 16.28 -6.19
CA SER A 107 -10.26 15.38 -5.88
C SER A 107 -10.61 14.38 -7.00
N GLU A 108 -10.11 14.62 -8.21
CA GLU A 108 -10.28 13.71 -9.36
C GLU A 108 -9.31 12.53 -9.28
N LYS A 109 -8.22 12.67 -8.51
CA LYS A 109 -7.29 11.56 -8.24
C LYS A 109 -7.74 10.79 -7.02
N SER A 110 -8.27 9.60 -7.29
CA SER A 110 -8.67 8.65 -6.26
C SER A 110 -8.23 7.23 -6.59
N TRP A 111 -7.98 6.45 -5.56
CA TRP A 111 -7.59 5.04 -5.66
C TRP A 111 -8.43 4.19 -4.72
N PRO A 112 -8.78 2.94 -5.08
CA PRO A 112 -9.40 2.01 -4.15
C PRO A 112 -8.55 1.87 -2.88
N LEU A 113 -9.17 1.83 -1.72
CA LEU A 113 -8.45 1.78 -0.45
C LEU A 113 -7.59 0.51 -0.32
N GLU A 114 -8.13 -0.63 -0.76
CA GLU A 114 -7.45 -1.94 -0.80
C GLU A 114 -6.16 -1.93 -1.63
N ASP A 115 -6.05 -1.00 -2.57
CA ASP A 115 -4.90 -0.82 -3.42
C ASP A 115 -3.79 0.01 -2.76
N ILE A 116 -4.12 0.72 -1.68
CA ILE A 116 -3.22 1.58 -0.91
C ILE A 116 -2.74 0.86 0.35
N THR A 117 -3.65 0.26 1.11
CA THR A 117 -3.31 -0.41 2.37
C THR A 117 -4.34 -1.46 2.77
N TYR A 118 -3.87 -2.44 3.55
CA TYR A 118 -4.70 -3.38 4.30
C TYR A 118 -4.79 -3.01 5.79
N ASP A 119 -4.09 -1.96 6.21
CA ASP A 119 -4.12 -1.47 7.59
C ASP A 119 -5.49 -0.91 7.94
N PHE A 120 -5.81 -0.96 9.23
CA PHE A 120 -7.04 -0.37 9.76
C PHE A 120 -6.98 1.16 9.68
N VAL A 121 -7.68 1.71 8.68
CA VAL A 121 -7.92 3.14 8.50
C VAL A 121 -9.42 3.43 8.48
N LEU A 122 -9.79 4.64 8.89
CA LEU A 122 -11.17 5.09 9.01
C LEU A 122 -11.47 6.20 8.01
N PRO A 123 -12.74 6.37 7.61
CA PRO A 123 -13.16 7.54 6.84
C PRO A 123 -12.76 8.86 7.51
N GLY A 124 -12.07 9.70 6.75
CA GLY A 124 -11.49 10.97 7.21
C GLY A 124 -10.02 10.88 7.63
N ASP A 125 -9.45 9.69 7.79
CA ASP A 125 -8.02 9.55 8.08
C ASP A 125 -7.16 10.16 6.95
N VAL A 126 -6.05 10.77 7.35
CA VAL A 126 -5.08 11.38 6.45
C VAL A 126 -3.86 10.48 6.32
N LEU A 127 -3.50 10.16 5.08
CA LEU A 127 -2.40 9.28 4.71
C LEU A 127 -1.30 10.09 4.03
N GLU A 128 -0.04 9.77 4.35
CA GLU A 128 1.10 10.21 3.57
C GLU A 128 1.38 9.18 2.47
N LEU A 129 1.37 9.64 1.22
CA LEU A 129 1.50 8.80 0.04
C LEU A 129 2.69 9.24 -0.81
N ARG A 130 3.29 8.30 -1.54
CA ARG A 130 4.32 8.58 -2.55
C ARG A 130 4.00 7.88 -3.87
N PRO A 131 4.19 8.54 -5.03
CA PRO A 131 4.18 7.88 -6.33
C PRO A 131 5.12 6.68 -6.36
N GLN A 132 4.69 5.60 -7.03
CA GLN A 132 5.53 4.44 -7.27
C GLN A 132 5.28 3.87 -8.66
N VAL A 133 6.29 3.20 -9.22
CA VAL A 133 6.17 2.49 -10.50
C VAL A 133 5.23 1.30 -10.31
N ARG A 134 3.96 1.47 -10.67
CA ARG A 134 2.93 0.42 -10.67
C ARG A 134 2.04 0.56 -11.91
N TYR A 135 1.45 -0.55 -12.34
CA TYR A 135 0.32 -0.50 -13.28
C TYR A 135 -0.83 0.25 -12.59
N GLY A 136 -1.42 1.23 -13.28
CA GLY A 136 -2.55 2.01 -12.76
C GLY A 136 -2.20 3.27 -11.97
N ASN A 137 -0.91 3.65 -11.86
CA ASN A 137 -0.46 4.88 -11.17
C ASN A 137 -0.94 4.99 -9.70
N THR A 138 -1.06 3.85 -9.02
CA THR A 138 -1.44 3.79 -7.60
C THR A 138 -0.23 4.13 -6.72
N PRO A 139 -0.29 5.17 -5.88
CA PRO A 139 0.78 5.50 -4.96
C PRO A 139 0.92 4.44 -3.87
N ARG A 140 2.05 4.44 -3.16
CA ARG A 140 2.25 3.63 -1.96
C ARG A 140 1.90 4.43 -0.71
N LEU A 141 1.43 3.74 0.32
CA LEU A 141 1.37 4.28 1.67
C LEU A 141 2.80 4.46 2.22
N VAL A 142 3.08 5.64 2.76
CA VAL A 142 4.28 5.91 3.57
C VAL A 142 3.93 5.73 5.04
N ARG A 143 2.85 6.38 5.50
CA ARG A 143 2.31 6.25 6.86
C ARG A 143 0.91 6.85 6.97
N VAL A 144 0.21 6.51 8.04
CA VAL A 144 -0.99 7.23 8.49
C VAL A 144 -0.52 8.47 9.27
N ILE A 145 -0.96 9.67 8.86
CA ILE A 145 -0.61 10.95 9.50
C ILE A 145 -1.53 11.23 10.69
N GLU A 146 -2.84 11.18 10.45
CA GLU A 146 -3.83 11.61 11.45
C GLU A 146 -5.09 10.76 11.39
N ARG A 147 -5.64 10.47 12.57
CA ARG A 147 -6.99 9.94 12.75
C ARG A 147 -7.93 11.06 13.18
N THR A 148 -8.61 11.67 12.21
CA THR A 148 -9.41 12.88 12.44
C THR A 148 -10.67 12.60 13.26
N ARG A 149 -11.20 11.37 13.24
CA ARG A 149 -12.40 10.98 14.00
C ARG A 149 -12.10 9.96 15.09
N LYS A 150 -12.09 10.44 16.33
CA LYS A 150 -11.91 9.60 17.53
C LYS A 150 -13.22 9.16 18.19
N ARG A 151 -14.33 9.83 17.87
CA ARG A 151 -15.65 9.56 18.45
C ARG A 151 -16.65 9.18 17.37
N TRP A 152 -17.38 8.11 17.64
CA TRP A 152 -18.24 7.45 16.68
C TRP A 152 -19.59 7.18 17.32
N ILE A 153 -20.64 7.64 16.65
CA ILE A 153 -22.01 7.29 17.04
C ILE A 153 -22.31 5.93 16.41
N CYS A 154 -22.59 4.93 17.24
CA CYS A 154 -22.69 3.54 16.84
C CYS A 154 -23.95 2.88 17.38
N ARG A 155 -24.52 1.97 16.60
CA ARG A 155 -25.64 1.12 17.01
C ARG A 155 -25.16 -0.32 17.23
N ALA A 156 -25.79 -1.02 18.17
CA ALA A 156 -25.47 -2.43 18.39
C ALA A 156 -25.85 -3.26 17.15
N VAL A 157 -24.93 -4.13 16.72
CA VAL A 157 -25.20 -5.13 15.69
C VAL A 157 -25.96 -6.30 16.35
N LYS A 158 -26.98 -6.83 15.68
CA LYS A 158 -27.92 -7.80 16.27
C LYS A 158 -27.20 -9.12 16.62
N GLY A 159 -27.02 -9.40 17.92
CA GLY A 159 -26.40 -10.63 18.45
C GLY A 159 -26.44 -10.69 20.00
N TRP A 160 -26.30 -11.89 20.60
CA TRP A 160 -26.56 -12.15 22.03
C TRP A 160 -25.58 -11.48 23.01
N LYS A 161 -24.50 -10.84 22.54
CA LYS A 161 -23.44 -10.28 23.41
C LYS A 161 -23.11 -8.80 23.23
N ALA A 162 -23.77 -8.06 22.32
CA ALA A 162 -23.59 -6.60 22.14
C ALA A 162 -22.14 -6.07 22.26
N THR A 163 -21.14 -6.85 21.82
CA THR A 163 -19.73 -6.44 21.80
C THR A 163 -19.37 -5.77 20.49
N VAL A 164 -20.16 -5.95 19.43
CA VAL A 164 -19.91 -5.34 18.12
C VAL A 164 -20.90 -4.20 17.89
N TRP A 165 -20.35 -3.02 17.61
CA TRP A 165 -21.08 -1.77 17.42
C TRP A 165 -20.70 -1.17 16.07
N GLN A 166 -21.70 -0.93 15.22
CA GLN A 166 -21.48 -0.39 13.89
C GLN A 166 -21.79 1.10 13.87
N SER A 167 -20.96 1.91 13.20
CA SER A 167 -21.27 3.33 13.02
C SER A 167 -22.62 3.52 12.34
N VAL A 168 -23.38 4.52 12.80
CA VAL A 168 -24.64 4.92 12.17
C VAL A 168 -24.43 5.74 10.89
N ASN A 169 -23.20 6.17 10.61
CA ASN A 169 -22.88 6.91 9.39
C ASN A 169 -22.92 5.95 8.20
N PRO A 170 -23.84 6.14 7.22
CA PRO A 170 -23.99 5.24 6.09
C PRO A 170 -22.78 5.24 5.13
N PHE A 171 -21.89 6.22 5.25
CA PHE A 171 -20.63 6.27 4.48
C PHE A 171 -19.42 5.84 5.31
N ALA A 172 -19.64 5.26 6.49
CA ALA A 172 -18.57 4.71 7.31
C ALA A 172 -19.03 3.39 7.94
N PRO A 173 -19.12 2.30 7.17
CA PRO A 173 -19.60 0.98 7.61
C PRO A 173 -18.54 0.29 8.48
N VAL A 174 -18.06 0.98 9.51
CA VAL A 174 -17.02 0.54 10.44
C VAL A 174 -17.68 -0.13 11.63
N GLU A 175 -17.13 -1.28 12.01
CA GLU A 175 -17.53 -2.01 13.21
C GLU A 175 -16.45 -1.90 14.29
N PHE A 176 -16.89 -1.67 15.52
CA PHE A 176 -16.05 -1.53 16.69
C PHE A 176 -16.36 -2.66 17.66
N ASN A 177 -15.30 -3.30 18.18
CA ASN A 177 -15.44 -4.18 19.33
C ASN A 177 -15.37 -3.33 20.61
N VAL A 178 -16.49 -3.27 21.34
CA VAL A 178 -16.60 -2.59 22.63
C VAL A 178 -16.63 -3.66 23.72
N ASP A 179 -15.80 -3.48 24.74
CA ASP A 179 -15.81 -4.35 25.91
C ASP A 179 -17.17 -4.24 26.62
N ALA A 180 -17.85 -5.37 26.79
CA ALA A 180 -19.15 -5.42 27.46
C ALA A 180 -19.09 -4.91 28.91
N SER A 181 -17.90 -4.94 29.54
CA SER A 181 -17.71 -4.43 30.91
C SER A 181 -17.86 -2.91 31.02
N THR A 182 -17.61 -2.17 29.93
CA THR A 182 -17.72 -0.70 29.90
C THR A 182 -19.13 -0.21 29.55
N LEU A 183 -20.00 -1.13 29.12
CA LEU A 183 -21.36 -0.80 28.71
C LEU A 183 -22.33 -0.76 29.91
N PRO A 184 -23.30 0.17 29.91
CA PRO A 184 -24.40 0.13 30.86
C PRO A 184 -25.18 -1.19 30.79
N LYS A 185 -25.63 -1.69 31.94
CA LYS A 185 -26.48 -2.89 32.00
C LYS A 185 -27.89 -2.56 31.48
N GLY A 186 -28.47 -3.49 30.71
CA GLY A 186 -29.87 -3.39 30.28
C GLY A 186 -30.13 -2.41 29.12
N LEU A 187 -29.14 -2.20 28.25
CA LEU A 187 -29.31 -1.37 27.06
C LEU A 187 -30.49 -1.86 26.19
N PRO A 188 -31.40 -0.96 25.75
CA PRO A 188 -32.53 -1.35 24.93
C PRO A 188 -32.08 -1.77 23.52
N ALA A 189 -32.87 -2.63 22.88
CA ALA A 189 -32.60 -3.07 21.52
C ALA A 189 -32.56 -1.87 20.55
N GLY A 190 -31.52 -1.80 19.72
CA GLY A 190 -31.36 -0.73 18.75
C GLY A 190 -30.89 0.60 19.35
N CYS A 191 -30.46 0.63 20.61
CA CYS A 191 -29.80 1.79 21.18
C CYS A 191 -28.55 2.20 20.38
N VAL A 192 -28.22 3.48 20.53
CA VAL A 192 -27.05 4.11 19.94
C VAL A 192 -26.19 4.65 21.07
N ILE A 193 -24.89 4.43 20.98
CA ILE A 193 -23.89 4.94 21.94
C ILE A 193 -22.82 5.73 21.21
N GLU A 194 -22.10 6.56 21.96
CA GLU A 194 -20.82 7.10 21.51
C GLU A 194 -19.70 6.11 21.86
N VAL A 195 -18.88 5.78 20.88
CA VAL A 195 -17.67 4.95 21.01
C VAL A 195 -16.46 5.84 20.77
N GLU A 196 -15.52 5.83 21.70
CA GLU A 196 -14.23 6.52 21.58
C GLU A 196 -13.12 5.51 21.30
N ILE A 197 -12.25 5.80 20.32
CA ILE A 197 -11.13 4.94 19.89
C ILE A 197 -9.75 5.48 20.31
#